data_AF-A0A7C2N854-F1
#
_entry.id   AF-A0A7C2N854-F1
#
_cell.length_a   1.000
_cell.length_b   1.000
_cell.length_c   1.000
_cell.angle_alpha   90.00
_cell.angle_beta   90.00
_cell.angle_gamma   90.00
#
_symmetry.space_group_name_H-M   'P 1'
#
loop_
_entity.id
_entity.type
_entity.pdbx_description
1 polymer ?
#
loop_
_entity_poly.entity_id
_entity_poly.type
_entity_poly.pdbx_seq_one_letter_code
_entity_poly.pdbx_strand_id
1 'polypeptide(L)'
;MDMLTVRPLGDETWVWVLQTASGTQSAQGLLAAMPRPGAGTRIRLLLPGAWVTHISVTISAKSPRLIAQALPFALEESIAEEVEQVRIAHGARAADGTLQARVVNRARLEAWLVALAAQGLAPDAIFSELDAIPKPHEGWVLLPLDDTQVLARSSSDEAMRLDAAWLATLLPADAKVHVVDVSAMDCAAGWQVIREPAPQGAWVWLHQHLREADSIDFLAGQGRGKAWGESLRPWAIPAALAASIV
;
A
#
# COMPACT_ATOMS: atom_id res chain seq x y z
N MET A 1 8.81 2.48 -18.75
CA MET A 1 9.67 2.71 -17.58
C MET A 1 9.60 1.44 -16.75
N ASP A 2 10.74 0.87 -16.39
CA ASP A 2 10.76 -0.34 -15.59
C ASP A 2 10.26 -0.03 -14.17
N MET A 3 9.55 -0.99 -13.58
CA MET A 3 8.91 -0.81 -12.29
C MET A 3 9.02 -2.07 -11.44
N LEU A 4 9.54 -1.92 -10.23
CA LEU A 4 9.63 -2.97 -9.24
C LEU A 4 8.65 -2.66 -8.11
N THR A 5 7.67 -3.53 -7.89
CA THR A 5 6.86 -3.51 -6.68
C THR A 5 7.36 -4.56 -5.71
N VAL A 6 7.62 -4.19 -4.48
CA VAL A 6 7.99 -5.11 -3.39
C VAL A 6 6.94 -5.05 -2.29
N ARG A 7 6.72 -6.17 -1.62
CA ARG A 7 5.78 -6.30 -0.52
C ARG A 7 6.27 -7.34 0.49
N PRO A 8 6.36 -7.02 1.78
CA PRO A 8 6.64 -8.02 2.81
C PRO A 8 5.42 -8.93 3.02
N LEU A 9 5.64 -10.22 3.24
CA LEU A 9 4.62 -11.22 3.59
C LEU A 9 4.68 -11.61 5.07
N GLY A 10 5.82 -11.38 5.71
CA GLY A 10 6.14 -11.60 7.11
C GLY A 10 7.57 -11.09 7.34
N ASP A 11 8.23 -11.51 8.42
CA ASP A 11 9.52 -10.94 8.87
C ASP A 11 10.67 -11.08 7.84
N GLU A 12 10.74 -12.20 7.13
CA GLU A 12 11.86 -12.49 6.21
C GLU A 12 11.43 -12.74 4.77
N THR A 13 10.14 -13.00 4.56
CA THR A 13 9.60 -13.37 3.26
C THR A 13 8.92 -12.18 2.61
N TRP A 14 9.19 -12.04 1.32
CA TRP A 14 8.67 -10.96 0.49
C TRP A 14 8.13 -11.52 -0.82
N VAL A 15 7.25 -10.76 -1.44
CA VAL A 15 6.89 -10.93 -2.84
C VAL A 15 7.30 -9.69 -3.62
N TRP A 16 7.72 -9.90 -4.85
CA TRP A 16 8.07 -8.83 -5.76
C TRP A 16 7.48 -9.06 -7.14
N VAL A 17 7.19 -7.96 -7.83
CA VAL A 17 6.79 -7.94 -9.23
C VAL A 17 7.65 -6.93 -9.97
N LEU A 18 8.43 -7.41 -10.94
CA LEU A 18 9.26 -6.59 -11.81
C LEU A 18 8.63 -6.53 -13.20
N GLN A 19 8.21 -5.34 -13.61
CA GLN A 19 7.72 -5.07 -14.96
C GLN A 19 8.80 -4.32 -15.74
N THR A 20 9.19 -4.88 -16.88
CA THR A 20 10.15 -4.28 -17.82
C THR A 20 9.56 -4.27 -19.23
N ALA A 21 10.29 -3.71 -20.20
CA ALA A 21 9.94 -3.84 -21.62
C ALA A 21 9.88 -5.30 -22.11
N SER A 22 10.58 -6.23 -21.45
CA SER A 22 10.60 -7.65 -21.82
C SER A 22 9.43 -8.46 -21.26
N GLY A 23 8.64 -7.86 -20.36
CA GLY A 23 7.50 -8.51 -19.71
C GLY A 23 7.50 -8.32 -18.19
N THR A 24 6.57 -9.04 -17.54
CA THR A 24 6.37 -9.01 -16.09
C THR A 24 6.83 -10.32 -15.48
N GLN A 25 7.65 -10.21 -14.44
CA GLN A 25 8.14 -11.32 -13.63
C GLN A 25 7.71 -11.13 -12.19
N SER A 26 7.43 -12.23 -11.50
CA SER A 26 7.03 -12.22 -10.09
C SER A 26 7.58 -13.44 -9.37
N ALA A 27 8.03 -13.27 -8.13
CA ALA A 27 8.37 -14.38 -7.27
C ALA A 27 8.23 -13.99 -5.79
N GLN A 28 8.13 -15.02 -4.95
CA GLN A 28 8.18 -14.92 -3.50
C GLN A 28 9.51 -15.50 -2.98
N GLY A 29 10.10 -14.87 -1.97
CA GLY A 29 11.31 -15.36 -1.33
C GLY A 29 11.95 -14.35 -0.40
N LEU A 30 13.22 -14.59 -0.06
CA LEU A 30 14.02 -13.68 0.76
C LEU A 30 14.31 -12.39 -0.01
N LEU A 31 14.39 -11.27 0.71
CA LEU A 31 14.72 -9.96 0.13
C LEU A 31 16.08 -9.97 -0.62
N ALA A 32 17.05 -10.73 -0.09
CA ALA A 32 18.36 -10.89 -0.72
C ALA A 32 18.31 -11.60 -2.09
N ALA A 33 17.28 -12.41 -2.34
CA ALA A 33 17.09 -13.14 -3.60
C ALA A 33 16.32 -12.32 -4.67
N MET A 34 15.88 -11.10 -4.35
CA MET A 34 15.17 -10.24 -5.32
C MET A 34 16.07 -9.77 -6.46
N PRO A 35 15.52 -9.60 -7.67
CA PRO A 35 16.26 -9.03 -8.78
C PRO A 35 16.80 -7.64 -8.41
N ARG A 36 18.02 -7.34 -8.82
CA ARG A 36 18.57 -5.99 -8.72
C ARG A 36 18.09 -5.18 -9.91
N PRO A 37 17.20 -4.20 -9.72
CA PRO A 37 16.63 -3.47 -10.83
C PRO A 37 17.73 -2.62 -11.50
N GLY A 38 17.60 -2.42 -12.81
CA GLY A 38 18.50 -1.54 -13.56
C GLY A 38 18.35 -0.07 -13.11
N ALA A 39 19.35 0.75 -13.43
CA ALA A 39 19.31 2.18 -13.14
C ALA A 39 18.04 2.84 -13.72
N GLY A 40 17.36 3.66 -12.92
CA GLY A 40 16.13 4.36 -13.33
C GLY A 40 14.83 3.54 -13.20
N THR A 41 14.90 2.32 -12.67
CA THR A 41 13.68 1.55 -12.31
C THR A 41 12.95 2.22 -11.16
N ARG A 42 11.64 2.42 -11.30
CA ARG A 42 10.79 2.94 -10.21
C ARG A 42 10.50 1.83 -9.20
N ILE A 43 10.74 2.07 -7.92
CA ILE A 43 10.51 1.11 -6.84
C ILE A 43 9.28 1.53 -6.03
N ARG A 44 8.30 0.64 -5.90
CA ARG A 44 7.10 0.83 -5.06
C ARG A 44 7.13 -0.17 -3.92
N LEU A 45 6.89 0.28 -2.69
CA LEU A 45 6.62 -0.60 -1.56
C LEU A 45 5.10 -0.67 -1.32
N LEU A 46 4.53 -1.86 -1.39
CA LEU A 46 3.18 -2.11 -0.91
C LEU A 46 3.24 -2.63 0.53
N LEU A 47 2.59 -1.92 1.44
CA LEU A 47 2.40 -2.35 2.80
C LEU A 47 1.19 -3.29 2.89
N PRO A 48 1.30 -4.44 3.57
CA PRO A 48 0.18 -5.32 3.85
C PRO A 48 -0.98 -4.57 4.49
N GLY A 49 -2.22 -4.86 4.05
CA GLY A 49 -3.44 -4.21 4.50
C GLY A 49 -3.72 -4.48 5.98
N ALA A 50 -3.24 -5.62 6.50
CA ALA A 50 -3.29 -5.92 7.93
C ALA A 50 -2.46 -4.97 8.80
N TRP A 51 -1.56 -4.17 8.20
CA TRP A 51 -0.67 -3.25 8.91
C TRP A 51 -1.00 -1.78 8.62
N VAL A 52 -1.94 -1.52 7.71
CA VAL A 52 -2.32 -0.16 7.34
C VAL A 52 -3.81 0.03 7.63
N THR A 53 -4.11 0.90 8.58
CA THR A 53 -5.49 1.30 8.85
C THR A 53 -5.91 2.36 7.85
N HIS A 54 -7.00 2.10 7.13
CA HIS A 54 -7.68 3.07 6.28
C HIS A 54 -8.76 3.76 7.11
N ILE A 55 -8.68 5.08 7.24
CA ILE A 55 -9.62 5.86 8.06
C ILE A 55 -10.13 7.05 7.26
N SER A 56 -11.43 7.27 7.31
CA SER A 56 -12.08 8.49 6.83
C SER A 56 -12.36 9.40 8.02
N VAL A 57 -11.90 10.66 7.95
CA VAL A 57 -12.04 11.63 9.04
C VAL A 57 -12.44 13.00 8.51
N THR A 58 -13.29 13.70 9.25
CA THR A 58 -13.73 15.06 8.90
C THR A 58 -12.84 16.08 9.58
N ILE A 59 -12.16 16.90 8.78
CA ILE A 59 -11.27 17.96 9.27
C ILE A 59 -11.83 19.33 8.89
N SER A 60 -12.14 20.16 9.89
CA SER A 60 -12.63 21.54 9.66
C SER A 60 -11.57 22.46 9.06
N ALA A 61 -10.29 22.20 9.35
CA ALA A 61 -9.17 22.97 8.81
C ALA A 61 -9.05 22.81 7.28
N LYS A 62 -8.69 23.91 6.60
CA LYS A 62 -8.54 23.93 5.13
C LYS A 62 -7.09 24.09 4.67
N SER A 63 -6.21 24.63 5.52
CA SER A 63 -4.80 24.79 5.14
C SER A 63 -4.03 23.49 5.38
N PRO A 64 -3.10 23.09 4.49
CA PRO A 64 -2.32 21.86 4.66
C PRO A 64 -1.61 21.77 6.01
N ARG A 65 -1.05 22.89 6.48
CA ARG A 65 -0.39 22.97 7.79
C ARG A 65 -1.35 22.70 8.95
N LEU A 66 -2.55 23.29 8.93
CA LEU A 66 -3.53 23.08 10.00
C LEU A 66 -4.17 21.70 9.92
N ILE A 67 -4.33 21.13 8.72
CA ILE A 67 -4.77 19.74 8.54
C ILE A 67 -3.75 18.80 9.18
N ALA A 68 -2.45 18.96 8.87
CA ALA A 68 -1.39 18.13 9.44
C ALA A 68 -1.32 18.23 10.97
N GLN A 69 -1.65 19.38 11.56
CA GLN A 69 -1.71 19.56 13.01
C GLN A 69 -2.98 18.97 13.64
N ALA A 70 -4.12 19.03 12.95
CA ALA A 70 -5.40 18.55 13.47
C ALA A 70 -5.57 17.04 13.31
N LEU A 71 -4.95 16.44 12.28
CA LEU A 71 -5.16 15.05 11.91
C LEU A 71 -4.78 14.06 13.03
N PRO A 72 -3.66 14.22 13.77
CA PRO A 72 -3.33 13.36 14.91
C PRO A 72 -4.45 13.30 15.94
N PHE A 73 -4.92 14.46 16.40
CA PHE A 73 -5.99 14.56 17.41
C PHE A 73 -7.31 13.99 16.90
N ALA A 74 -7.63 14.23 15.63
CA ALA A 74 -8.86 13.73 15.03
C ALA A 74 -8.87 12.19 14.88
N LEU A 75 -7.71 11.55 14.92
CA LEU A 75 -7.56 10.10 14.77
C LEU A 75 -7.35 9.37 16.10
N GLU A 76 -7.07 10.06 17.20
CA GLU A 76 -6.65 9.50 18.50
C GLU A 76 -7.59 8.41 19.02
N GLU A 77 -8.91 8.60 18.90
CA GLU A 77 -9.91 7.60 19.33
C GLU A 77 -10.16 6.49 18.30
N SER A 78 -9.71 6.67 17.05
CA SER A 78 -9.97 5.75 15.93
C SER A 78 -8.81 4.82 15.62
N ILE A 79 -7.65 5.01 16.25
CA ILE A 79 -6.45 4.18 16.08
C ILE A 79 -6.20 3.36 17.35
N ALA A 80 -5.69 2.14 17.18
CA ALA A 80 -5.39 1.25 18.31
C ALA A 80 -4.05 1.59 19.00
N GLU A 81 -3.17 2.31 18.32
CA GLU A 81 -1.83 2.67 18.78
C GLU A 81 -1.81 4.16 19.18
N GLU A 82 -0.84 4.57 20.01
CA GLU A 82 -0.63 6.00 20.30
C GLU A 82 -0.26 6.77 19.02
N VAL A 83 -0.73 8.00 18.91
CA VAL A 83 -0.57 8.79 17.67
C VAL A 83 0.89 9.14 17.37
N GLU A 84 1.74 9.21 18.40
CA GLU A 84 3.19 9.41 18.31
C GLU A 84 3.93 8.18 17.77
N GLN A 85 3.30 7.01 17.84
CA GLN A 85 3.86 5.73 17.41
C GLN A 85 3.49 5.38 15.97
N VAL A 86 2.62 6.17 15.33
CA VAL A 86 2.16 5.93 13.97
C VAL A 86 2.69 6.94 12.98
N ARG A 87 2.77 6.51 11.73
CA ARG A 87 2.94 7.36 10.57
C ARG A 87 1.58 7.55 9.91
N ILE A 88 1.17 8.80 9.74
CA ILE A 88 -0.06 9.18 9.06
C ILE A 88 0.28 9.78 7.70
N ALA A 89 -0.39 9.29 6.66
CA ALA A 89 -0.44 9.90 5.34
C ALA A 89 -1.89 10.17 4.96
N HIS A 90 -2.14 11.19 4.14
CA HIS A 90 -3.51 11.54 3.79
C HIS A 90 -3.67 12.01 2.34
N GLY A 91 -4.88 11.78 1.82
CA GLY A 91 -5.31 12.26 0.53
C GLY A 91 -5.71 13.73 0.55
N ALA A 92 -6.30 14.17 -0.56
CA ALA A 92 -6.91 15.48 -0.64
C ALA A 92 -8.16 15.55 0.25
N ARG A 93 -8.38 16.71 0.88
CA ARG A 93 -9.61 17.01 1.61
C ARG A 93 -10.74 17.27 0.61
N ALA A 94 -11.85 16.56 0.75
CA ALA A 94 -13.06 16.79 -0.01
C ALA A 94 -13.76 18.11 0.39
N ALA A 95 -14.74 18.54 -0.40
CA ALA A 95 -15.45 19.81 -0.20
C ALA A 95 -16.24 19.83 1.13
N ASP A 96 -16.83 18.69 1.49
CA ASP A 96 -17.54 18.44 2.76
C ASP A 96 -16.59 18.40 3.98
N GLY A 97 -15.28 18.29 3.74
CA GLY A 97 -14.25 18.22 4.77
C GLY A 97 -13.79 16.83 5.15
N THR A 98 -14.33 15.82 4.49
CA THR A 98 -13.87 14.44 4.60
C THR A 98 -12.47 14.31 4.01
N LEU A 99 -11.61 13.54 4.65
CA LEU A 99 -10.28 13.23 4.21
C LEU A 99 -9.97 11.77 4.51
N GLN A 100 -9.43 11.09 3.50
CA GLN A 100 -8.92 9.73 3.65
C GLN A 100 -7.50 9.78 4.21
N ALA A 101 -7.27 9.00 5.26
CA ALA A 101 -5.98 8.82 5.91
C ALA A 101 -5.56 7.34 5.87
N ARG A 102 -4.25 7.15 5.90
CA ARG A 102 -3.58 5.85 6.04
C ARG A 102 -2.67 5.93 7.24
N VAL A 103 -2.79 4.97 8.13
CA VAL A 103 -2.05 4.92 9.39
C VAL A 103 -1.28 3.61 9.45
N VAL A 104 0.01 3.67 9.79
CA VAL A 104 0.88 2.49 9.97
C VAL A 104 1.79 2.71 11.17
N ASN A 105 2.10 1.65 11.91
CA ASN A 105 3.11 1.70 12.97
C ASN A 105 4.46 2.19 12.41
N ARG A 106 5.01 3.25 13.02
CA ARG A 106 6.22 3.93 12.56
C ARG A 106 7.45 3.03 12.63
N ALA A 107 7.65 2.34 13.76
CA ALA A 107 8.81 1.47 13.98
C ALA A 107 8.83 0.30 12.97
N ARG A 108 7.66 -0.29 12.69
CA ARG A 108 7.51 -1.35 11.68
C ARG A 108 7.87 -0.85 10.28
N LEU A 109 7.35 0.32 9.89
CA LEU A 109 7.69 0.92 8.60
C LEU A 109 9.20 1.20 8.49
N GLU A 110 9.80 1.78 9.52
CA GLU A 110 11.24 2.05 9.59
C GLU A 110 12.09 0.77 9.46
N ALA A 111 11.71 -0.31 10.14
CA ALA A 111 12.40 -1.60 10.04
C ALA A 111 12.41 -2.14 8.60
N TRP A 112 11.30 -1.99 7.87
CA TRP A 112 11.23 -2.42 6.46
C TRP A 112 12.06 -1.57 5.52
N LEU A 113 12.08 -0.26 5.75
CA LEU A 113 12.93 0.65 4.98
C LEU A 113 14.41 0.35 5.22
N VAL A 114 14.81 0.01 6.46
CA VAL A 114 16.16 -0.43 6.79
C VAL A 114 16.50 -1.75 6.08
N ALA A 115 15.60 -2.73 6.08
CA ALA A 115 15.81 -4.01 5.40
C ALA A 115 16.02 -3.82 3.88
N LEU A 116 15.20 -2.98 3.24
CA LEU A 116 15.34 -2.61 1.82
C LEU A 116 16.67 -1.89 1.55
N ALA A 117 17.00 -0.90 2.37
CA ALA A 117 18.24 -0.14 2.23
C ALA A 117 19.49 -1.02 2.36
N ALA A 118 19.48 -2.01 3.26
CA ALA A 118 20.56 -2.98 3.40
C ALA A 118 20.78 -3.83 2.14
N GLN A 119 19.78 -3.94 1.26
CA GLN A 119 19.86 -4.60 -0.04
C GLN A 119 20.08 -3.63 -1.20
N GLY A 120 20.32 -2.34 -0.91
CA GLY A 120 20.50 -1.29 -1.91
C GLY A 120 19.20 -0.86 -2.60
N LEU A 121 18.04 -1.17 -2.01
CA LEU A 121 16.72 -0.79 -2.53
C LEU A 121 16.18 0.40 -1.75
N ALA A 122 15.75 1.45 -2.45
CA ALA A 122 15.10 2.61 -1.88
C ALA A 122 13.76 2.82 -2.60
N PRO A 123 12.60 2.66 -1.93
CA PRO A 123 11.31 2.94 -2.54
C PRO A 123 11.17 4.40 -2.97
N ASP A 124 10.66 4.61 -4.19
CA ASP A 124 10.23 5.92 -4.69
C ASP A 124 8.83 6.31 -4.22
N ALA A 125 8.03 5.32 -3.80
CA ALA A 125 6.69 5.50 -3.26
C ALA A 125 6.30 4.32 -2.35
N ILE A 126 5.46 4.59 -1.36
CA ILE A 126 4.98 3.61 -0.38
C ILE A 126 3.45 3.73 -0.27
N PHE A 127 2.73 2.65 -0.58
CA PHE A 127 1.27 2.61 -0.56
C PHE A 127 0.75 1.46 0.28
N SER A 128 -0.53 1.49 0.65
CA SER A 128 -1.21 0.28 1.12
C SER A 128 -1.48 -0.65 -0.07
N GLU A 129 -1.40 -1.97 0.11
CA GLU A 129 -1.89 -2.91 -0.90
C GLU A 129 -3.37 -2.72 -1.22
N LEU A 130 -4.15 -2.21 -0.26
CA LEU A 130 -5.56 -1.90 -0.43
C LEU A 130 -5.80 -0.72 -1.38
N ASP A 131 -4.85 0.21 -1.49
CA ASP A 131 -4.94 1.31 -2.46
C ASP A 131 -4.77 0.80 -3.92
N ALA A 132 -4.15 -0.37 -4.09
CA ALA A 132 -3.94 -0.99 -5.40
C ALA A 132 -5.20 -1.68 -5.97
N ILE A 133 -6.25 -1.83 -5.16
CA ILE A 133 -7.55 -2.34 -5.61
C ILE A 133 -8.34 -1.17 -6.18
N PRO A 134 -8.75 -1.17 -7.46
CA PRO A 134 -9.54 -0.09 -8.02
C PRO A 134 -10.88 0.02 -7.29
N LYS A 135 -11.28 1.26 -6.97
CA LYS A 135 -12.59 1.54 -6.39
C LYS A 135 -13.68 1.15 -7.41
N PRO A 136 -14.60 0.22 -7.08
CA PRO A 136 -15.68 -0.11 -7.98
C PRO A 136 -16.70 1.01 -8.05
N HIS A 137 -17.43 1.09 -9.16
CA HIS A 137 -18.57 2.00 -9.29
C HIS A 137 -19.70 1.63 -8.33
N GLU A 138 -19.93 0.33 -8.12
CA GLU A 138 -20.92 -0.21 -7.19
C GLU A 138 -20.42 -1.49 -6.53
N GLY A 139 -20.89 -1.77 -5.31
CA GLY A 139 -20.59 -3.01 -4.62
C GLY A 139 -19.14 -3.10 -4.15
N TRP A 140 -18.56 -4.29 -4.25
CA TRP A 140 -17.24 -4.62 -3.73
C TRP A 140 -16.35 -5.26 -4.80
N VAL A 141 -15.05 -4.96 -4.78
CA VAL A 141 -14.01 -5.78 -5.41
C VAL A 141 -13.40 -6.67 -4.33
N LEU A 142 -13.32 -7.97 -4.60
CA LEU A 142 -12.72 -8.98 -3.73
C LEU A 142 -11.52 -9.61 -4.45
N LEU A 143 -10.35 -9.57 -3.81
CA LEU A 143 -9.12 -10.19 -4.30
C LEU A 143 -8.62 -11.21 -3.28
N PRO A 144 -8.82 -12.52 -3.51
CA PRO A 144 -8.21 -13.57 -2.72
C PRO A 144 -6.69 -13.50 -2.81
N LEU A 145 -6.01 -13.57 -1.66
CA LEU A 145 -4.55 -13.69 -1.57
C LEU A 145 -4.13 -15.14 -1.38
N ASP A 146 -4.92 -15.89 -0.63
CA ASP A 146 -4.81 -17.32 -0.35
C ASP A 146 -6.22 -17.88 -0.03
N ASP A 147 -6.31 -19.11 0.46
CA ASP A 147 -7.58 -19.78 0.76
C ASP A 147 -8.37 -19.15 1.92
N THR A 148 -7.70 -18.33 2.74
CA THR A 148 -8.28 -17.73 3.95
C THR A 148 -8.34 -16.22 3.88
N GLN A 149 -7.43 -15.55 3.18
CA GLN A 149 -7.29 -14.11 3.21
C GLN A 149 -7.80 -13.48 1.92
N VAL A 150 -8.62 -12.44 2.07
CA VAL A 150 -9.15 -11.64 0.98
C VAL A 150 -8.88 -10.16 1.24
N LEU A 151 -8.53 -9.43 0.19
CA LEU A 151 -8.60 -7.98 0.19
C LEU A 151 -9.93 -7.54 -0.41
N ALA A 152 -10.59 -6.60 0.25
CA ALA A 152 -11.88 -6.08 -0.18
C ALA A 152 -11.82 -4.56 -0.30
N ARG A 153 -12.43 -4.01 -1.35
CA ARG A 153 -12.67 -2.56 -1.49
C ARG A 153 -14.08 -2.27 -1.99
N SER A 154 -14.79 -1.38 -1.32
CA SER A 154 -16.16 -0.99 -1.67
C SER A 154 -16.22 0.27 -2.53
N SER A 155 -17.40 0.50 -3.12
CA SER A 155 -17.73 1.78 -3.77
C SER A 155 -17.88 2.95 -2.78
N SER A 156 -18.02 2.69 -1.47
CA SER A 156 -17.98 3.70 -0.40
C SER A 156 -16.54 4.07 0.03
N ASP A 157 -15.52 3.49 -0.61
CA ASP A 157 -14.09 3.67 -0.29
C ASP A 157 -13.63 2.98 1.00
N GLU A 158 -14.45 2.09 1.56
CA GLU A 158 -14.01 1.16 2.59
C GLU A 158 -13.06 0.14 1.95
N ALA A 159 -11.90 -0.06 2.58
CA ALA A 159 -10.94 -1.06 2.14
C ALA A 159 -10.39 -1.81 3.35
N MET A 160 -10.27 -3.12 3.21
CA MET A 160 -9.87 -3.98 4.32
C MET A 160 -9.24 -5.28 3.83
N ARG A 161 -8.40 -5.84 4.68
CA ARG A 161 -7.97 -7.24 4.60
C ARG A 161 -8.71 -8.01 5.68
N LEU A 162 -9.29 -9.14 5.33
CA LEU A 162 -10.06 -9.96 6.25
C LEU A 162 -9.94 -11.43 5.90
N ASP A 163 -10.38 -12.26 6.83
CA ASP A 163 -10.59 -13.68 6.56
C ASP A 163 -11.87 -13.86 5.74
N ALA A 164 -11.79 -14.66 4.67
CA ALA A 164 -12.85 -14.92 3.72
C ALA A 164 -14.11 -15.52 4.38
N ALA A 165 -13.97 -16.21 5.52
CA ALA A 165 -15.10 -16.73 6.29
C ALA A 165 -16.03 -15.63 6.82
N TRP A 166 -15.53 -14.40 6.99
CA TRP A 166 -16.33 -13.27 7.49
C TRP A 166 -17.11 -12.54 6.40
N LEU A 167 -16.81 -12.80 5.13
CA LEU A 167 -17.39 -12.08 4.01
C LEU A 167 -18.93 -12.13 4.00
N ALA A 168 -19.52 -13.32 4.19
CA ALA A 168 -20.98 -13.50 4.19
C ALA A 168 -21.67 -12.85 5.41
N THR A 169 -20.93 -12.57 6.48
CA THR A 169 -21.45 -11.84 7.65
C THR A 169 -21.36 -10.32 7.47
N LEU A 170 -20.31 -9.84 6.80
CA LEU A 170 -20.04 -8.41 6.64
C LEU A 170 -20.77 -7.79 5.45
N LEU A 171 -20.93 -8.54 4.36
CA LEU A 171 -21.58 -8.04 3.16
C LEU A 171 -23.09 -8.38 3.16
N PRO A 172 -23.93 -7.53 2.56
CA PRO A 172 -25.35 -7.83 2.37
C PRO A 172 -25.61 -9.15 1.65
N ALA A 173 -26.77 -9.77 1.89
CA ALA A 173 -27.16 -11.04 1.27
C ALA A 173 -27.31 -10.94 -0.26
N ASP A 174 -27.58 -9.75 -0.79
CA ASP A 174 -27.70 -9.43 -2.22
C ASP A 174 -26.50 -8.62 -2.74
N ALA A 175 -25.35 -8.70 -2.08
CA ALA A 175 -24.16 -7.93 -2.43
C ALA A 175 -23.74 -8.12 -3.90
N LYS A 176 -23.42 -7.01 -4.54
CA LYS A 176 -22.73 -6.99 -5.83
C LYS A 176 -21.24 -7.11 -5.58
N VAL A 177 -20.63 -8.17 -6.09
CA VAL A 177 -19.22 -8.45 -5.88
C VAL A 177 -18.52 -8.72 -7.21
N HIS A 178 -17.38 -8.09 -7.40
CA HIS A 178 -16.43 -8.38 -8.46
C HIS A 178 -15.28 -9.16 -7.86
N VAL A 179 -15.18 -10.44 -8.19
CA VAL A 179 -14.13 -11.33 -7.69
C VAL A 179 -13.02 -11.42 -8.72
N VAL A 180 -11.80 -11.14 -8.27
CA VAL A 180 -10.60 -11.36 -9.05
C VAL A 180 -10.13 -12.79 -8.81
N ASP A 181 -10.36 -13.68 -9.77
CA ASP A 181 -10.11 -15.11 -9.67
C ASP A 181 -8.60 -15.39 -9.80
N VAL A 182 -7.93 -15.40 -8.66
CA VAL A 182 -6.54 -15.89 -8.47
C VAL A 182 -6.55 -17.35 -8.01
N SER A 183 -7.53 -17.70 -7.17
CA SER A 183 -7.86 -19.03 -6.68
C SER A 183 -9.38 -19.19 -6.65
N ALA A 184 -9.86 -20.43 -6.50
CA ALA A 184 -11.29 -20.66 -6.34
C ALA A 184 -11.78 -20.06 -5.01
N MET A 185 -12.68 -19.08 -5.08
CA MET A 185 -13.34 -18.50 -3.92
C MET A 185 -14.85 -18.74 -4.00
N ASP A 186 -15.40 -19.30 -2.93
CA ASP A 186 -16.83 -19.47 -2.74
C ASP A 186 -17.49 -18.12 -2.44
N CYS A 187 -18.69 -17.93 -2.97
CA CYS A 187 -19.49 -16.73 -2.74
C CYS A 187 -20.83 -17.13 -2.11
N ALA A 188 -21.35 -16.28 -1.24
CA ALA A 188 -22.62 -16.56 -0.58
C ALA A 188 -23.77 -16.64 -1.59
N ALA A 189 -24.75 -17.52 -1.32
CA ALA A 189 -25.94 -17.63 -2.13
C ALA A 189 -26.72 -16.30 -2.09
N GLY A 190 -27.05 -15.76 -3.27
CA GLY A 190 -27.76 -14.47 -3.43
C GLY A 190 -26.88 -13.33 -3.93
N TRP A 191 -25.55 -13.47 -3.84
CA TRP A 191 -24.63 -12.47 -4.37
C TRP A 191 -24.69 -12.37 -5.89
N GLN A 192 -24.59 -11.13 -6.39
CA GLN A 192 -24.44 -10.84 -7.81
C GLN A 192 -22.94 -10.80 -8.13
N VAL A 193 -22.42 -11.93 -8.60
CA VAL A 193 -20.98 -12.15 -8.76
C VAL A 193 -20.56 -11.91 -10.22
N ILE A 194 -19.63 -10.97 -10.42
CA ILE A 194 -18.84 -10.84 -11.64
C ILE A 194 -17.45 -11.41 -11.34
N ARG A 195 -16.87 -12.15 -12.29
CA ARG A 195 -15.55 -12.78 -12.12
C ARG A 195 -14.58 -12.29 -13.19
N GLU A 196 -13.39 -11.88 -12.75
CA GLU A 196 -12.27 -11.50 -13.61
C GLU A 196 -11.10 -12.47 -13.40
N PRO A 197 -10.64 -13.18 -14.44
CA PRO A 197 -9.47 -14.05 -14.33
C PRO A 197 -8.17 -13.26 -14.07
N ALA A 198 -7.37 -13.70 -13.09
CA ALA A 198 -6.04 -13.17 -12.82
C ALA A 198 -4.97 -14.27 -12.90
N PRO A 199 -4.64 -14.79 -14.10
CA PRO A 199 -3.79 -15.98 -14.28
C PRO A 199 -2.33 -15.78 -13.84
N GLN A 200 -1.89 -14.53 -13.67
CA GLN A 200 -0.54 -14.18 -13.19
C GLN A 200 -0.49 -14.00 -11.67
N GLY A 201 -1.61 -14.23 -10.98
CA GLY A 201 -1.75 -14.15 -9.53
C GLY A 201 -2.06 -12.76 -9.00
N ALA A 202 -2.43 -12.72 -7.71
CA ALA A 202 -2.86 -11.50 -7.01
C ALA A 202 -1.82 -10.38 -7.06
N TRP A 203 -0.54 -10.72 -6.94
CA TRP A 203 0.53 -9.73 -6.84
C TRP A 203 0.78 -9.01 -8.16
N VAL A 204 0.75 -9.74 -9.28
CA VAL A 204 0.84 -9.12 -10.61
C VAL A 204 -0.41 -8.27 -10.88
N TRP A 205 -1.58 -8.74 -10.46
CA TRP A 205 -2.82 -7.98 -10.57
C TRP A 205 -2.75 -6.66 -9.81
N LEU A 206 -2.35 -6.67 -8.52
CA LEU A 206 -2.17 -5.44 -7.72
C LEU A 206 -1.11 -4.51 -8.33
N HIS A 207 -0.01 -5.07 -8.83
CA HIS A 207 1.03 -4.29 -9.50
C HIS A 207 0.48 -3.49 -10.70
N GLN A 208 -0.39 -4.12 -11.50
CA GLN A 208 -0.98 -3.51 -12.70
C GLN A 208 -2.10 -2.51 -12.39
N HIS A 209 -2.84 -2.74 -11.31
CA HIS A 209 -4.04 -1.96 -10.97
C HIS A 209 -3.77 -0.79 -10.01
N LEU A 210 -2.59 -0.73 -9.37
CA LEU A 210 -2.20 0.42 -8.57
C LEU A 210 -2.10 1.70 -9.43
N ARG A 211 -3.03 2.62 -9.19
CA ARG A 211 -3.01 3.97 -9.74
C ARG A 211 -2.43 4.93 -8.72
N GLU A 212 -1.14 5.23 -8.85
CA GLU A 212 -0.44 6.11 -7.88
C GLU A 212 -1.10 7.48 -7.73
N ALA A 213 -1.69 8.03 -8.81
CA ALA A 213 -2.36 9.32 -8.78
C ALA A 213 -3.62 9.36 -7.88
N ASP A 214 -4.23 8.19 -7.66
CA ASP A 214 -5.45 8.01 -6.86
C ASP A 214 -5.14 7.40 -5.48
N SER A 215 -3.86 7.15 -5.18
CA SER A 215 -3.39 6.46 -3.97
C SER A 215 -2.72 7.43 -3.00
N ILE A 216 -2.67 7.07 -1.72
CA ILE A 216 -2.04 7.87 -0.67
C ILE A 216 -0.62 7.34 -0.44
N ASP A 217 0.37 8.11 -0.91
CA ASP A 217 1.79 7.80 -0.71
C ASP A 217 2.30 8.26 0.66
N PHE A 218 2.85 7.35 1.45
CA PHE A 218 3.46 7.65 2.74
C PHE A 218 4.73 8.52 2.65
N LEU A 219 5.44 8.50 1.52
CA LEU A 219 6.62 9.34 1.27
C LEU A 219 6.23 10.77 0.88
N ALA A 220 5.25 10.93 -0.01
CA ALA A 220 4.77 12.26 -0.38
C ALA A 220 4.07 12.97 0.79
N GLY A 221 3.42 12.23 1.69
CA GLY A 221 3.05 12.64 3.05
C GLY A 221 2.11 13.84 3.23
N GLN A 222 1.81 14.64 2.19
CA GLN A 222 0.94 15.81 2.23
C GLN A 222 0.30 16.01 0.86
N GLY A 223 -1.04 16.09 0.82
CA GLY A 223 -1.81 16.27 -0.41
C GLY A 223 -1.19 17.31 -1.35
N ARG A 224 -0.71 16.86 -2.52
CA ARG A 224 -0.13 17.66 -3.63
C ARG A 224 0.48 19.00 -3.18
N GLY A 225 1.61 18.94 -2.50
CA GLY A 225 2.48 20.08 -2.16
C GLY A 225 3.92 19.62 -2.01
N LYS A 226 4.88 20.42 -2.48
CA LYS A 226 6.32 20.14 -2.63
C LYS A 226 6.98 19.35 -1.48
N ALA A 227 7.74 18.33 -1.89
CA ALA A 227 9.01 17.83 -1.36
C ALA A 227 9.11 17.58 0.16
N TRP A 228 9.04 16.30 0.52
CA TRP A 228 10.02 15.71 1.43
C TRP A 228 11.43 15.98 0.89
N GLY A 229 12.00 17.09 1.33
CA GLY A 229 13.33 17.53 0.97
C GLY A 229 13.88 18.36 2.10
N GLU A 230 14.03 17.78 3.30
CA GLU A 230 14.92 18.34 4.32
C GLU A 230 15.30 17.36 5.46
N SER A 231 14.62 16.22 5.65
CA SER A 231 15.05 15.24 6.67
C SER A 231 15.67 13.94 6.14
N LEU A 232 15.84 13.80 4.82
CA LEU A 232 16.51 12.63 4.22
C LEU A 232 17.35 13.06 3.02
N ARG A 233 18.56 13.61 3.23
CA ARG A 233 19.78 13.40 2.43
C ARG A 233 21.01 13.90 3.22
N PRO A 234 22.23 13.32 3.06
CA PRO A 234 22.57 12.03 2.43
C PRO A 234 23.67 11.23 3.17
N TRP A 235 23.62 9.90 3.09
CA TRP A 235 24.86 9.12 3.02
C TRP A 235 25.50 9.34 1.65
N ALA A 236 26.15 10.50 1.49
CA ALA A 236 27.24 10.66 0.54
C ALA A 236 28.49 10.15 1.27
N ILE A 237 28.88 8.91 1.03
CA ILE A 237 30.25 8.51 1.30
C ILE A 237 31.05 8.91 0.06
N PRO A 238 32.03 9.83 0.15
CA PRO A 238 33.02 9.98 -0.90
C PRO A 238 33.93 8.75 -0.81
N ALA A 239 33.77 7.84 -1.77
CA ALA A 239 34.81 6.88 -2.11
C ALA A 239 35.96 7.65 -2.79
N ALA A 240 36.85 8.29 -2.02
CA ALA A 240 38.17 8.72 -2.44
C ALA A 240 38.97 9.26 -1.23
N LEU A 241 40.26 8.90 -1.17
CA LEU A 241 41.31 9.34 -0.23
C LEU A 241 41.43 8.57 1.10
N ALA A 242 42.02 7.38 1.03
CA ALA A 242 43.06 6.95 1.98
C ALA A 242 43.93 5.85 1.36
N ALA A 243 44.76 6.24 0.40
CA ALA A 243 45.92 5.44 -0.01
C ALA A 243 47.04 6.40 -0.42
N SER A 244 47.68 7.00 0.59
CA SER A 244 49.02 7.59 0.48
C SER A 244 49.61 7.87 1.88
N ILE A 245 50.62 7.08 2.25
CA ILE A 245 51.80 7.43 3.08
C ILE A 245 51.47 7.74 4.57
N VAL A 246 51.92 6.97 5.57
CA VAL A 246 53.30 6.59 5.96
C VAL A 246 53.36 5.14 6.43
#